data_AF-C3Y3T9-F1
#
_entry.id   AF-C3Y3T9-F1
#
_cell.length_a   1.000
_cell.length_b   1.000
_cell.length_c   1.000
_cell.angle_alpha   90.00
_cell.angle_beta   90.00
_cell.angle_gamma   90.00
#
_symmetry.space_group_name_H-M   'P 1'
#
loop_
_entity.id
_entity.type
_entity.pdbx_description
1 polymer ?
#
loop_
_entity_poly.entity_id
_entity_poly.type
_entity_poly.pdbx_seq_one_letter_code
_entity_poly.pdbx_strand_id
1 'polypeptide(L)'
;MKKSGDQRPAKSRPSSPQQKTLGLPDKYDKRYRINFSIKTKDVEEKLKYLRTGSRTNDDEDLTPSRVAEFRLALLHYIDFCQKQKLQKLAKLRHDQASLPIHQYRDQIVQAVRQHRVVVVAGDTGCGKSTQPRRIACISLAKRVGYETLNEYGSEVAYQVRFEGSKTDATRILFLTEGLLLRQVTTDPTLSQYSIIVLDEVHERHLNGDFLLGVLRALLRAREDLKMVLMSATINIKLFAGYFNGAPVIQVPGRLYPIQLEYLPIKQEEQTSKSERLDPRPYLRVMQRIDHKYPGTERGDLLIFLSGMSEITAVVEAGRLYAQQTKRWIVLPLHSTLSIEEQDKVFDIAPEGVRKCIVSTNIAETSITIDGVRFICDSGKVKEMSYDPGAKMQRLQEFWISRASAEQRKGRAGRTGPGVCFRMYDESEYDNFQEYATPEIQRVPLDSTILQMISMGLRNPRK
;
A
#
# COMPACT_ATOMS: atom_id res chain seq x y z
N MET A 1 53.79 60.26 10.45
CA MET A 1 54.44 59.15 11.18
C MET A 1 53.36 58.27 11.80
N LYS A 2 53.43 56.95 11.54
CA LYS A 2 52.67 55.82 12.17
C LYS A 2 51.14 55.85 11.95
N LYS A 3 50.42 54.75 11.67
CA LYS A 3 50.71 53.31 11.55
C LYS A 3 49.56 52.67 10.75
N SER A 4 49.90 51.64 10.00
CA SER A 4 49.04 50.63 9.36
C SER A 4 48.03 49.98 10.31
N GLY A 5 46.80 49.72 9.83
CA GLY A 5 45.74 49.01 10.55
C GLY A 5 44.83 48.19 9.62
N ASP A 6 45.31 47.02 9.24
CA ASP A 6 44.60 45.72 9.19
C ASP A 6 43.09 45.71 8.87
N GLN A 7 42.74 45.64 7.57
CA GLN A 7 41.40 45.23 7.13
C GLN A 7 41.33 43.70 7.10
N ARG A 8 40.74 43.11 8.16
CA ARG A 8 40.41 41.68 8.18
C ARG A 8 39.24 41.40 7.21
N PRO A 9 39.30 40.35 6.38
CA PRO A 9 38.18 39.93 5.56
C PRO A 9 37.06 39.36 6.46
N ALA A 10 35.82 39.76 6.20
CA ALA A 10 34.64 39.19 6.83
C ALA A 10 34.62 37.68 6.59
N LYS A 11 34.86 36.89 7.64
CA LYS A 11 34.74 35.43 7.62
C LYS A 11 33.33 35.08 7.16
N SER A 12 33.22 34.48 5.98
CA SER A 12 32.05 33.74 5.55
C SER A 12 31.72 32.72 6.63
N ARG A 13 30.47 32.76 7.13
CA ARG A 13 29.98 31.71 8.01
C ARG A 13 30.11 30.38 7.26
N PRO A 14 30.66 29.33 7.88
CA PRO A 14 30.71 28.03 7.24
C PRO A 14 29.27 27.62 6.93
N SER A 15 29.01 27.31 5.67
CA SER A 15 27.77 26.68 5.22
C SER A 15 27.53 25.47 6.11
N SER A 16 26.51 25.55 6.96
CA SER A 16 26.03 24.41 7.74
C SER A 16 25.81 23.22 6.81
N PRO A 17 26.15 21.99 7.25
CA PRO A 17 25.98 20.79 6.44
C PRO A 17 24.53 20.77 5.95
N GLN A 18 24.33 20.59 4.64
CA GLN A 18 23.02 20.55 3.97
C GLN A 18 22.01 19.85 4.89
N GLN A 19 21.19 20.64 5.59
CA GLN A 19 20.03 20.10 6.29
C GLN A 19 19.20 19.49 5.17
N LYS A 20 19.05 18.16 5.16
CA LYS A 20 18.13 17.46 4.28
C LYS A 20 16.77 18.14 4.46
N THR A 21 16.45 19.04 3.53
CA THR A 21 15.22 19.83 3.61
C THR A 21 14.07 18.85 3.53
N LEU A 22 13.18 18.89 4.51
CA LEU A 22 11.98 18.04 4.58
C LEU A 22 11.00 18.25 3.40
N GLY A 23 11.36 19.09 2.43
CA GLY A 23 10.52 19.54 1.33
C GLY A 23 9.40 20.45 1.80
N LEU A 24 9.57 21.10 2.95
CA LEU A 24 8.59 22.07 3.44
C LEU A 24 8.64 23.31 2.53
N PRO A 25 7.49 23.93 2.24
CA PRO A 25 7.48 25.23 1.55
C PRO A 25 8.30 26.27 2.33
N ASP A 26 8.76 27.35 1.70
CA ASP A 26 9.43 28.44 2.45
C ASP A 26 8.44 29.41 3.08
N LYS A 27 7.20 29.44 2.57
CA LYS A 27 6.11 30.31 3.03
C LYS A 27 5.14 29.54 3.93
N TYR A 28 4.46 30.26 4.82
CA TYR A 28 3.41 29.68 5.65
C TYR A 28 2.24 29.17 4.80
N ASP A 29 1.85 27.91 4.97
CA ASP A 29 0.61 27.36 4.39
C ASP A 29 -0.46 27.21 5.47
N LYS A 30 -1.57 27.95 5.31
CA LYS A 30 -2.69 28.00 6.26
C LYS A 30 -3.35 26.64 6.48
N ARG A 31 -3.38 25.77 5.46
CA ARG A 31 -4.03 24.44 5.52
C ARG A 31 -3.24 23.48 6.39
N TYR A 32 -1.92 23.48 6.19
CA TYR A 32 -1.03 22.57 6.92
C TYR A 32 -0.47 23.17 8.21
N ARG A 33 -0.59 24.49 8.38
CA ARG A 33 0.05 25.27 9.44
C ARG A 33 1.57 25.10 9.45
N ILE A 34 2.20 24.90 8.30
CA ILE A 34 3.65 24.65 8.16
C ILE A 34 4.38 25.99 8.03
N ASN A 35 5.58 26.12 8.61
CA ASN A 35 6.38 27.36 8.72
C ASN A 35 5.73 28.47 9.55
N PHE A 36 4.78 28.10 10.40
CA PHE A 36 4.31 28.96 11.47
C PHE A 36 5.44 29.23 12.46
N SER A 37 5.77 30.50 12.73
CA SER A 37 6.74 30.90 13.74
C SER A 37 6.01 31.56 14.90
N ILE A 38 6.20 31.04 16.10
CA ILE A 38 5.58 31.55 17.34
C ILE A 38 6.46 32.61 18.02
N LYS A 39 7.53 33.06 17.37
CA LYS A 39 8.41 34.12 17.89
C LYS A 39 7.76 35.50 17.75
N THR A 40 6.66 35.72 18.44
CA THR A 40 6.04 37.04 18.58
C THR A 40 6.39 37.59 19.97
N LYS A 41 6.78 38.87 20.03
CA LYS A 41 7.30 39.51 21.27
C LYS A 41 6.32 39.42 22.45
N ASP A 42 5.02 39.42 22.16
CA ASP A 42 3.92 39.24 23.12
C ASP A 42 3.95 37.86 23.81
N VAL A 43 4.39 36.81 23.12
CA VAL A 43 4.57 35.46 23.67
C VAL A 43 5.82 35.40 24.56
N GLU A 44 6.93 35.98 24.11
CA GLU A 44 8.19 36.03 24.88
C GLU A 44 8.05 36.86 26.16
N GLU A 45 7.31 37.97 26.11
CA GLU A 45 7.03 38.82 27.27
C GLU A 45 6.10 38.12 28.27
N LYS A 46 5.00 37.51 27.84
CA LYS A 46 4.08 36.80 28.75
C LYS A 46 4.69 35.56 29.41
N LEU A 47 5.60 34.86 28.73
CA LEU A 47 6.38 33.76 29.33
C LEU A 47 7.25 34.22 30.50
N LYS A 48 7.68 35.49 30.53
CA LYS A 48 8.39 36.06 31.68
C LYS A 48 7.44 36.32 32.85
N TYR A 49 6.25 36.86 32.58
CA TYR A 49 5.24 37.17 33.60
C TYR A 49 4.63 35.92 34.27
N LEU A 50 4.37 34.86 33.51
CA LEU A 50 3.81 33.60 34.02
C LEU A 50 4.76 32.83 34.97
N ARG A 51 6.06 33.15 34.98
CA ARG A 51 7.03 32.57 35.92
C ARG A 51 6.99 33.22 37.32
N THR A 52 6.23 34.29 37.50
CA THR A 52 6.33 35.18 38.68
C THR A 52 4.99 35.55 39.35
N GLY A 53 3.84 34.98 38.97
CA GLY A 53 2.53 35.44 39.44
C GLY A 53 1.70 34.42 40.22
N SER A 54 1.35 34.76 41.47
CA SER A 54 0.45 34.04 42.38
C SER A 54 -1.04 34.31 42.10
N ARG A 55 -1.89 33.44 42.65
CA ARG A 55 -3.36 33.31 42.58
C ARG A 55 -4.16 34.56 42.99
N THR A 56 -5.31 34.79 42.34
CA THR A 56 -6.57 35.28 42.95
C THR A 56 -7.81 34.84 42.15
N ASN A 57 -8.92 34.58 42.86
CA ASN A 57 -10.20 33.99 42.44
C ASN A 57 -11.16 34.92 41.66
N ASP A 58 -11.94 34.30 40.76
CA ASP A 58 -13.39 34.40 40.40
C ASP A 58 -14.05 35.80 40.22
N ASP A 59 -14.95 36.09 39.27
CA ASP A 59 -15.67 35.30 38.26
C ASP A 59 -16.24 36.25 37.15
N GLU A 60 -16.68 35.65 36.03
CA GLU A 60 -17.60 36.14 34.98
C GLU A 60 -17.22 37.08 33.82
N ASP A 61 -16.13 37.85 33.81
CA ASP A 61 -15.76 38.61 32.60
C ASP A 61 -14.55 38.05 31.85
N LEU A 62 -14.62 38.09 30.50
CA LEU A 62 -13.49 37.85 29.58
C LEU A 62 -12.45 38.97 29.78
N THR A 63 -11.73 38.93 30.90
CA THR A 63 -10.70 39.93 31.19
C THR A 63 -9.64 39.86 30.10
N PRO A 64 -9.04 41.00 29.69
CA PRO A 64 -7.97 41.02 28.70
C PRO A 64 -6.82 40.06 29.03
N SER A 65 -6.58 39.78 30.32
CA SER A 65 -5.60 38.80 30.80
C SER A 65 -6.01 37.35 30.50
N ARG A 66 -7.26 36.96 30.76
CA ARG A 66 -7.75 35.59 30.46
C ARG A 66 -7.82 35.34 28.95
N VAL A 67 -8.22 36.34 28.16
CA VAL A 67 -8.19 36.26 26.67
C VAL A 67 -6.74 36.09 26.17
N ALA A 68 -5.81 36.82 26.79
CA ALA A 68 -4.39 36.72 26.53
C ALA A 68 -3.80 35.33 26.83
N GLU A 69 -4.16 34.75 27.99
CA GLU A 69 -3.76 33.40 28.38
C GLU A 69 -4.36 32.35 27.47
N PHE A 70 -5.66 32.45 27.15
CA PHE A 70 -6.31 31.54 26.22
C PHE A 70 -5.68 31.60 24.83
N ARG A 71 -5.37 32.79 24.31
CA ARG A 71 -4.66 32.95 23.04
C ARG A 71 -3.27 32.30 23.10
N LEU A 72 -2.54 32.45 24.20
CA LEU A 72 -1.23 31.83 24.38
C LEU A 72 -1.33 30.30 24.43
N ALA A 73 -2.31 29.75 25.17
CA ALA A 73 -2.58 28.32 25.22
C ALA A 73 -2.94 27.76 23.84
N LEU A 74 -3.79 28.47 23.08
CA LEU A 74 -4.16 28.10 21.72
C LEU A 74 -2.94 28.11 20.78
N LEU A 75 -2.06 29.11 20.89
CA LEU A 75 -0.83 29.20 20.09
C LEU A 75 0.15 28.07 20.43
N HIS A 76 0.31 27.71 21.71
CA HIS A 76 1.12 26.57 22.13
C HIS A 76 0.54 25.24 21.65
N TYR A 77 -0.78 25.09 21.70
CA TYR A 77 -1.44 23.91 21.15
C TYR A 77 -1.18 23.80 19.64
N ILE A 78 -1.26 24.91 18.90
CA ILE A 78 -0.94 24.95 17.46
C ILE A 78 0.53 24.58 17.20
N ASP A 79 1.48 25.12 17.97
CA ASP A 79 2.92 24.77 17.92
C ASP A 79 3.15 23.28 18.15
N PHE A 80 2.54 22.75 19.21
CA PHE A 80 2.64 21.34 19.57
C PHE A 80 2.13 20.45 18.43
N CYS A 81 0.94 20.74 17.90
CA CYS A 81 0.39 20.02 16.75
C CYS A 81 1.31 20.11 15.52
N GLN A 82 1.91 21.29 15.26
CA GLN A 82 2.83 21.48 14.15
C GLN A 82 4.11 20.65 14.33
N LYS A 83 4.76 20.71 15.50
CA LYS A 83 5.94 19.90 15.82
C LYS A 83 5.67 18.42 15.69
N GLN A 84 4.52 17.94 16.18
CA GLN A 84 4.12 16.54 16.05
C GLN A 84 3.95 16.13 14.58
N LYS A 85 3.33 16.98 13.74
CA LYS A 85 3.20 16.74 12.29
C LYS A 85 4.57 16.72 11.60
N LEU A 86 5.46 17.65 11.91
CA LEU A 86 6.79 17.73 11.32
C LEU A 86 7.67 16.53 11.71
N GLN A 87 7.59 16.06 12.96
CA GLN A 87 8.27 14.84 13.39
C GLN A 87 7.78 13.60 12.61
N LYS A 88 6.46 13.47 12.43
CA LYS A 88 5.87 12.40 11.60
C LYS A 88 6.36 12.47 10.16
N LEU A 89 6.36 13.66 9.56
CA LEU A 89 6.86 13.88 8.19
C LEU A 89 8.36 13.57 8.08
N ALA A 90 9.16 13.96 9.06
CA ALA A 90 10.59 13.69 9.09
C ALA A 90 10.90 12.20 9.16
N LYS A 91 10.19 11.47 10.04
CA LYS A 91 10.26 10.01 10.09
C LYS A 91 9.88 9.40 8.73
N LEU A 92 8.77 9.85 8.14
CA LEU A 92 8.31 9.36 6.85
C LEU A 92 9.33 9.60 5.73
N ARG A 93 9.95 10.78 5.66
CA ARG A 93 10.99 11.10 4.67
C ARG A 93 12.23 10.23 4.85
N HIS A 94 12.61 9.96 6.10
CA HIS A 94 13.69 9.04 6.40
C HIS A 94 13.35 7.62 5.92
N ASP A 95 12.16 7.13 6.23
CA ASP A 95 11.68 5.81 5.83
C ASP A 95 11.62 5.69 4.29
N GLN A 96 11.11 6.71 3.58
CA GLN A 96 11.10 6.77 2.11
C GLN A 96 12.50 6.71 1.50
N ALA A 97 13.45 7.47 2.07
CA ALA A 97 14.84 7.46 1.60
C ALA A 97 15.53 6.10 1.85
N SER A 98 15.00 5.29 2.76
CA SER A 98 15.49 3.94 3.05
C SER A 98 14.93 2.85 2.12
N LEU A 99 13.89 3.17 1.33
CA LEU A 99 13.30 2.24 0.37
C LEU A 99 14.21 2.03 -0.83
N PRO A 100 14.38 0.80 -1.33
CA PRO A 100 15.24 0.51 -2.47
C PRO A 100 14.96 1.37 -3.70
N ILE A 101 13.68 1.59 -4.04
CA ILE A 101 13.29 2.37 -5.22
C ILE A 101 13.80 3.82 -5.20
N HIS A 102 14.08 4.39 -4.02
CA HIS A 102 14.58 5.76 -3.92
C HIS A 102 15.93 5.92 -4.63
N GLN A 103 16.78 4.90 -4.59
CA GLN A 103 18.09 4.90 -5.27
C GLN A 103 17.94 4.90 -6.80
N TYR A 104 16.83 4.40 -7.31
CA TYR A 104 16.52 4.30 -8.73
C TYR A 104 15.68 5.48 -9.24
N ARG A 105 15.32 6.44 -8.38
CA ARG A 105 14.45 7.58 -8.72
C ARG A 105 14.91 8.29 -10.00
N ASP A 106 16.18 8.69 -10.05
CA ASP A 106 16.68 9.49 -11.16
C ASP A 106 16.79 8.65 -12.44
N GLN A 107 17.14 7.37 -12.32
CA GLN A 107 17.13 6.41 -13.44
C GLN A 107 15.71 6.22 -14.00
N ILE A 108 14.71 6.06 -13.14
CA ILE A 108 13.30 5.92 -13.54
C ILE A 108 12.83 7.19 -14.25
N VAL A 109 13.08 8.36 -13.66
CA VAL A 109 12.69 9.65 -14.26
C VAL A 109 13.37 9.85 -15.61
N GLN A 110 14.66 9.52 -15.72
CA GLN A 110 15.40 9.60 -16.98
C GLN A 110 14.84 8.64 -18.03
N ALA A 111 14.56 7.39 -17.66
CA ALA A 111 13.99 6.41 -18.59
C ALA A 111 12.62 6.86 -19.08
N VAL A 112 11.75 7.37 -18.21
CA VAL A 112 10.43 7.90 -18.59
C VAL A 112 10.56 9.14 -19.47
N ARG A 113 11.58 9.98 -19.29
CA ARG A 113 11.86 11.10 -20.20
C ARG A 113 12.28 10.61 -21.59
N GLN A 114 13.19 9.65 -21.65
CA GLN A 114 13.81 9.17 -22.89
C GLN A 114 12.94 8.19 -23.69
N HIS A 115 12.10 7.41 -23.02
CA HIS A 115 11.32 6.34 -23.65
C HIS A 115 9.83 6.61 -23.51
N ARG A 116 9.05 6.02 -24.42
CA ARG A 116 7.58 6.13 -24.41
C ARG A 116 6.95 5.11 -23.48
N VAL A 117 7.53 3.93 -23.37
CA VAL A 117 7.10 2.87 -22.46
C VAL A 117 8.28 2.50 -21.59
N VAL A 118 8.07 2.39 -20.28
CA VAL A 118 9.08 1.92 -19.33
C VAL A 118 8.44 0.86 -18.45
N VAL A 119 9.17 -0.24 -18.21
CA VAL A 119 8.74 -1.26 -17.26
C VAL A 119 9.56 -1.14 -15.99
N VAL A 120 8.90 -0.87 -14.88
CA VAL A 120 9.49 -0.81 -13.55
C VAL A 120 9.08 -2.07 -12.81
N ALA A 121 10.04 -2.96 -12.59
CA ALA A 121 9.83 -4.16 -11.83
C ALA A 121 10.48 -4.01 -10.46
N GLY A 122 9.81 -4.43 -9.41
CA GLY A 122 10.46 -4.51 -8.12
C GLY A 122 9.82 -5.54 -7.21
N ASP A 123 10.67 -6.35 -6.58
CA ASP A 123 10.19 -7.41 -5.69
C ASP A 123 9.45 -6.80 -4.49
N THR A 124 8.73 -7.65 -3.76
CA THR A 124 8.01 -7.25 -2.55
C THR A 124 8.92 -6.47 -1.59
N GLY A 125 8.48 -5.29 -1.14
CA GLY A 125 9.25 -4.42 -0.24
C GLY A 125 10.17 -3.41 -0.94
N CYS A 126 10.19 -3.34 -2.28
CA CYS A 126 10.98 -2.34 -3.02
C CYS A 126 10.43 -0.89 -2.92
N GLY A 127 9.13 -0.73 -2.63
CA GLY A 127 8.47 0.57 -2.55
C GLY A 127 7.82 1.08 -3.85
N LYS A 128 7.65 0.23 -4.88
CA LYS A 128 7.06 0.61 -6.18
C LYS A 128 5.64 1.18 -6.11
N SER A 129 4.85 0.68 -5.15
CA SER A 129 3.44 1.03 -4.99
C SER A 129 3.12 1.07 -3.50
N THR A 130 2.46 2.14 -3.05
CA THR A 130 2.31 2.41 -1.63
C THR A 130 1.00 1.91 -0.98
N GLN A 131 0.05 1.20 -1.67
CA GLN A 131 -1.12 0.43 -1.12
C GLN A 131 -2.18 -0.01 -2.22
N PRO A 132 -3.27 -0.81 -1.94
CA PRO A 132 -3.98 -1.70 -2.94
C PRO A 132 -5.42 -1.54 -3.52
N ARG A 133 -5.54 -1.79 -4.82
CA ARG A 133 -6.61 -1.70 -5.86
C ARG A 133 -8.09 -1.30 -5.68
N ARG A 134 -8.66 -0.98 -4.51
CA ARG A 134 -9.90 -0.13 -4.47
C ARG A 134 -9.96 0.77 -3.26
N ILE A 135 -9.67 0.19 -2.09
CA ILE A 135 -9.18 0.96 -0.94
C ILE A 135 -7.86 1.64 -1.30
N ALA A 136 -7.05 1.12 -2.24
CA ALA A 136 -5.86 1.80 -2.79
C ALA A 136 -6.26 3.10 -3.39
N CYS A 137 -7.22 3.11 -4.32
CA CYS A 137 -7.36 4.30 -5.15
C CYS A 137 -7.56 5.53 -4.25
N ILE A 138 -8.40 5.35 -3.22
CA ILE A 138 -8.64 6.32 -2.16
C ILE A 138 -7.47 6.43 -1.17
N SER A 139 -7.01 5.33 -0.57
CA SER A 139 -5.97 5.29 0.47
C SER A 139 -4.60 5.72 -0.06
N LEU A 140 -4.22 5.27 -1.24
CA LEU A 140 -3.04 5.68 -2.00
C LEU A 140 -3.12 7.16 -2.36
N ALA A 141 -4.26 7.66 -2.84
CA ALA A 141 -4.42 9.10 -3.07
C ALA A 141 -4.30 9.90 -1.78
N LYS A 142 -4.95 9.47 -0.69
CA LYS A 142 -4.84 10.09 0.64
C LYS A 142 -3.41 10.04 1.17
N ARG A 143 -2.72 8.91 1.01
CA ARG A 143 -1.34 8.67 1.43
C ARG A 143 -0.39 9.54 0.65
N VAL A 144 -0.47 9.54 -0.69
CA VAL A 144 0.35 10.39 -1.55
C VAL A 144 0.04 11.85 -1.27
N GLY A 145 -1.21 12.23 -1.04
CA GLY A 145 -1.60 13.56 -0.57
C GLY A 145 -0.89 13.92 0.73
N TYR A 146 -0.95 13.07 1.76
CA TYR A 146 -0.22 13.28 3.01
C TYR A 146 1.30 13.39 2.81
N GLU A 147 1.88 12.47 2.03
CA GLU A 147 3.32 12.40 1.76
C GLU A 147 3.83 13.55 0.91
N THR A 148 2.99 14.18 0.11
CA THR A 148 3.35 15.32 -0.76
C THR A 148 2.92 16.67 -0.17
N LEU A 149 2.43 16.69 1.09
CA LEU A 149 1.86 17.89 1.72
C LEU A 149 0.70 18.49 0.90
N ASN A 150 -0.11 17.59 0.32
CA ASN A 150 -1.31 17.84 -0.48
C ASN A 150 -2.59 17.19 0.11
N GLU A 151 -2.59 16.74 1.36
CA GLU A 151 -3.77 16.16 2.04
C GLU A 151 -5.01 17.05 2.02
N TYR A 152 -4.82 18.37 2.16
CA TYR A 152 -5.85 19.42 2.04
C TYR A 152 -5.72 20.19 0.71
N GLY A 153 -4.90 19.69 -0.20
CA GLY A 153 -4.71 20.22 -1.55
C GLY A 153 -5.68 19.56 -2.53
N SER A 154 -5.59 20.00 -3.78
CA SER A 154 -6.40 19.48 -4.89
C SER A 154 -5.56 18.88 -6.00
N GLU A 155 -4.22 18.85 -5.84
CA GLU A 155 -3.26 18.33 -6.80
C GLU A 155 -3.26 16.80 -6.89
N VAL A 156 -3.61 16.11 -5.80
CA VAL A 156 -3.72 14.65 -5.74
C VAL A 156 -5.18 14.28 -5.53
N ALA A 157 -5.75 13.53 -6.46
CA ALA A 157 -7.15 13.10 -6.40
C ALA A 157 -7.30 11.62 -6.69
N TYR A 158 -8.48 11.09 -6.38
CA TYR A 158 -8.91 9.77 -6.80
C TYR A 158 -10.24 9.84 -7.55
N GLN A 159 -10.51 8.82 -8.34
CA GLN A 159 -11.82 8.60 -8.94
C GLN A 159 -12.14 7.11 -8.96
N VAL A 160 -13.26 6.76 -8.34
CA VAL A 160 -13.82 5.40 -8.33
C VAL A 160 -15.28 5.47 -8.79
N ARG A 161 -15.95 4.31 -8.87
CA ARG A 161 -17.37 4.29 -9.26
C ARG A 161 -18.20 5.05 -8.21
N PHE A 162 -18.96 6.05 -8.66
CA PHE A 162 -19.85 6.90 -7.85
C PHE A 162 -19.18 7.88 -6.87
N GLU A 163 -17.85 7.96 -6.84
CA GLU A 163 -17.12 8.83 -5.91
C GLU A 163 -15.84 9.34 -6.55
N GLY A 164 -15.50 10.61 -6.34
CA GLY A 164 -14.24 11.17 -6.80
C GLY A 164 -13.96 12.55 -6.21
N SER A 165 -12.67 12.92 -6.22
CA SER A 165 -12.18 14.21 -5.71
C SER A 165 -11.45 15.04 -6.77
N LYS A 166 -11.59 14.67 -8.06
CA LYS A 166 -10.93 15.35 -9.17
C LYS A 166 -11.42 16.80 -9.30
N THR A 167 -10.48 17.71 -9.52
CA THR A 167 -10.73 19.13 -9.83
C THR A 167 -9.80 19.60 -10.96
N ASP A 168 -9.96 20.83 -11.45
CA ASP A 168 -9.07 21.40 -12.48
C ASP A 168 -7.62 21.61 -12.00
N ALA A 169 -7.41 21.63 -10.67
CA ALA A 169 -6.08 21.73 -10.08
C ALA A 169 -5.36 20.38 -9.97
N THR A 170 -6.05 19.27 -10.26
CA THR A 170 -5.50 17.92 -10.11
C THR A 170 -4.35 17.66 -11.09
N ARG A 171 -3.24 17.15 -10.56
CA ARG A 171 -2.02 16.77 -11.30
C ARG A 171 -1.75 15.27 -11.27
N ILE A 172 -2.16 14.60 -10.19
CA ILE A 172 -2.05 13.15 -10.03
C ILE A 172 -3.46 12.61 -9.76
N LEU A 173 -3.92 11.71 -10.62
CA LEU A 173 -5.22 11.06 -10.48
C LEU A 173 -5.03 9.56 -10.31
N PHE A 174 -5.48 9.04 -9.18
CA PHE A 174 -5.64 7.61 -8.98
C PHE A 174 -7.01 7.19 -9.51
N LEU A 175 -7.06 6.13 -10.30
CA LEU A 175 -8.30 5.60 -10.84
C LEU A 175 -8.25 4.08 -11.00
N THR A 176 -9.43 3.45 -11.04
CA THR A 176 -9.52 2.02 -11.35
C THR A 176 -9.44 1.77 -12.85
N GLU A 177 -8.90 0.62 -13.25
CA GLU A 177 -8.75 0.21 -14.65
C GLU A 177 -10.06 0.29 -15.44
N GLY A 178 -11.16 -0.22 -14.86
CA GLY A 178 -12.48 -0.17 -15.48
C GLY A 178 -13.02 1.25 -15.70
N LEU A 179 -12.66 2.20 -14.84
CA LEU A 179 -13.04 3.60 -15.03
C LEU A 179 -12.22 4.25 -16.16
N LEU A 180 -10.93 3.93 -16.26
CA LEU A 180 -10.09 4.39 -17.38
C LEU A 180 -10.63 3.87 -18.72
N LEU A 181 -10.98 2.58 -18.79
CA LEU A 181 -11.59 1.99 -19.97
C LEU A 181 -12.90 2.70 -20.36
N ARG A 182 -13.74 3.05 -19.37
CA ARG A 182 -14.95 3.84 -19.62
C ARG A 182 -14.63 5.25 -20.14
N GLN A 183 -13.57 5.88 -19.64
CA GLN A 183 -13.13 7.18 -20.15
C GLN A 183 -12.66 7.10 -21.60
N VAL A 184 -12.02 6.00 -22.03
CA VAL A 184 -11.64 5.80 -23.44
C VAL A 184 -12.87 5.79 -24.36
N THR A 185 -14.02 5.28 -23.91
CA THR A 185 -15.26 5.32 -24.70
C THR A 185 -15.73 6.75 -24.97
N THR A 186 -15.48 7.68 -24.06
CA THR A 186 -15.89 9.10 -24.18
C THR A 186 -14.81 9.97 -24.82
N ASP A 187 -13.55 9.76 -24.44
CA ASP A 187 -12.36 10.39 -25.01
C ASP A 187 -11.37 9.29 -25.47
N PRO A 188 -11.46 8.85 -26.73
CA PRO A 188 -10.59 7.81 -27.28
C PRO A 188 -9.10 8.16 -27.26
N THR A 189 -8.77 9.45 -27.18
CA THR A 189 -7.38 9.93 -27.19
C THR A 189 -6.78 10.03 -25.79
N LEU A 190 -7.63 9.96 -24.76
CA LEU A 190 -7.26 10.21 -23.36
C LEU A 190 -6.43 11.50 -23.22
N SER A 191 -6.89 12.56 -23.89
CA SER A 191 -6.20 13.85 -24.07
C SER A 191 -5.79 14.50 -22.75
N GLN A 192 -6.57 14.26 -21.68
CA GLN A 192 -6.32 14.76 -20.33
C GLN A 192 -5.08 14.16 -19.65
N TYR A 193 -4.50 13.06 -20.16
CA TYR A 193 -3.36 12.37 -19.56
C TYR A 193 -2.12 12.41 -20.46
N SER A 194 -1.01 12.89 -19.93
CA SER A 194 0.31 12.82 -20.59
C SER A 194 1.10 11.56 -20.23
N ILE A 195 0.87 11.02 -19.03
CA ILE A 195 1.53 9.82 -18.52
C ILE A 195 0.48 8.91 -17.90
N ILE A 196 0.46 7.64 -18.30
CA ILE A 196 -0.38 6.61 -17.68
C ILE A 196 0.52 5.60 -16.97
N VAL A 197 0.26 5.38 -15.68
CA VAL A 197 0.96 4.38 -14.87
C VAL A 197 -0.01 3.24 -14.60
N LEU A 198 0.32 2.04 -15.10
CA LEU A 198 -0.42 0.82 -14.78
C LEU A 198 0.30 0.07 -13.68
N ASP A 199 -0.37 -0.08 -12.55
CA ASP A 199 0.19 -0.73 -11.38
C ASP A 199 -0.13 -2.22 -11.33
N GLU A 200 0.81 -2.97 -10.75
CA GLU A 200 0.67 -4.39 -10.43
C GLU A 200 0.14 -5.24 -11.63
N VAL A 201 0.70 -5.01 -12.82
CA VAL A 201 0.23 -5.64 -14.08
C VAL A 201 0.38 -7.17 -14.13
N HIS A 202 1.15 -7.74 -13.19
CA HIS A 202 1.37 -9.18 -13.07
C HIS A 202 0.17 -9.97 -12.54
N GLU A 203 -0.85 -9.32 -11.96
CA GLU A 203 -2.07 -10.03 -11.57
C GLU A 203 -2.92 -10.45 -12.78
N ARG A 204 -2.66 -9.89 -13.98
CA ARG A 204 -3.28 -10.31 -15.25
C ARG A 204 -4.81 -10.36 -15.20
N HIS A 205 -5.40 -9.34 -14.59
CA HIS A 205 -6.85 -9.10 -14.58
C HIS A 205 -7.38 -8.83 -15.99
N LEU A 206 -8.65 -9.18 -16.23
CA LEU A 206 -9.32 -9.00 -17.51
C LEU A 206 -9.29 -7.54 -17.98
N ASN A 207 -9.67 -6.60 -17.11
CA ASN A 207 -9.68 -5.17 -17.42
C ASN A 207 -8.27 -4.63 -17.67
N GLY A 208 -7.28 -5.07 -16.89
CA GLY A 208 -5.88 -4.68 -17.03
C GLY A 208 -5.31 -5.14 -18.37
N ASP A 209 -5.50 -6.40 -18.74
CA ASP A 209 -5.06 -6.95 -20.02
C ASP A 209 -5.76 -6.28 -21.21
N PHE A 210 -7.08 -6.03 -21.10
CA PHE A 210 -7.81 -5.32 -22.14
C PHE A 210 -7.31 -3.86 -22.30
N LEU A 211 -7.10 -3.17 -21.18
CA LEU A 211 -6.55 -1.82 -21.15
C LEU A 211 -5.13 -1.75 -21.74
N LEU A 212 -4.28 -2.75 -21.49
CA LEU A 212 -2.95 -2.86 -22.12
C LEU A 212 -3.07 -2.89 -23.65
N GLY A 213 -4.03 -3.66 -24.19
CA GLY A 213 -4.31 -3.71 -25.63
C GLY A 213 -4.76 -2.36 -26.19
N VAL A 214 -5.72 -1.72 -25.53
CA VAL A 214 -6.23 -0.39 -25.90
C VAL A 214 -5.11 0.66 -25.88
N LEU A 215 -4.32 0.71 -24.80
CA LEU A 215 -3.23 1.67 -24.66
C LEU A 215 -2.10 1.42 -25.66
N ARG A 216 -1.82 0.17 -26.03
CA ARG A 216 -0.87 -0.13 -27.10
C ARG A 216 -1.30 0.45 -28.44
N ALA A 217 -2.60 0.37 -28.77
CA ALA A 217 -3.13 1.02 -29.96
C ALA A 217 -3.05 2.56 -29.85
N LEU A 218 -3.41 3.11 -28.68
CA LEU A 218 -3.34 4.55 -28.43
C LEU A 218 -1.91 5.12 -28.53
N LEU A 219 -0.91 4.39 -28.04
CA LEU A 219 0.50 4.77 -28.16
C LEU A 219 0.94 4.93 -29.63
N ARG A 220 0.32 4.22 -30.59
CA ARG A 220 0.61 4.42 -32.02
C ARG A 220 0.01 5.71 -32.56
N ALA A 221 -1.11 6.16 -31.99
CA ALA A 221 -1.83 7.36 -32.43
C ALA A 221 -1.36 8.65 -31.72
N ARG A 222 -0.89 8.55 -30.47
CA ARG A 222 -0.45 9.69 -29.63
C ARG A 222 1.02 9.60 -29.33
N GLU A 223 1.87 10.33 -30.05
CA GLU A 223 3.33 10.28 -29.84
C GLU A 223 3.78 10.90 -28.51
N ASP A 224 2.99 11.83 -27.97
CA ASP A 224 3.26 12.52 -26.71
C ASP A 224 2.95 11.68 -25.46
N LEU A 225 2.07 10.67 -25.60
CA LEU A 225 1.68 9.80 -24.50
C LEU A 225 2.84 8.90 -24.06
N LYS A 226 3.11 8.91 -22.76
CA LYS A 226 4.06 8.03 -22.08
C LYS A 226 3.33 7.03 -21.17
N MET A 227 3.95 5.87 -20.98
CA MET A 227 3.38 4.76 -20.23
C MET A 227 4.43 4.14 -19.30
N VAL A 228 4.02 3.85 -18.07
CA VAL A 228 4.84 3.12 -17.09
C VAL A 228 4.09 1.87 -16.64
N LEU A 229 4.71 0.72 -16.75
CA LEU A 229 4.18 -0.55 -16.25
C LEU A 229 4.89 -0.91 -14.95
N MET A 230 4.15 -1.13 -13.87
CA MET A 230 4.72 -1.56 -12.59
C MET A 230 4.36 -3.01 -12.31
N SER A 231 5.37 -3.81 -11.96
CA SER A 231 5.20 -5.25 -11.67
C SER A 231 5.95 -5.65 -10.42
N ALA A 232 5.38 -6.57 -9.63
CA ALA A 232 6.03 -7.17 -8.46
C ALA A 232 6.78 -8.47 -8.80
N THR A 233 6.66 -8.97 -10.03
CA THR A 233 7.17 -10.29 -10.44
C THR A 233 8.16 -10.20 -11.59
N ILE A 234 8.96 -11.26 -11.73
CA ILE A 234 10.09 -11.39 -12.65
C ILE A 234 9.67 -11.65 -14.11
N ASN A 235 8.38 -11.88 -14.41
CA ASN A 235 7.89 -12.03 -15.79
C ASN A 235 7.81 -10.69 -16.56
N ILE A 236 8.90 -9.93 -16.49
CA ILE A 236 9.05 -8.59 -17.04
C ILE A 236 9.35 -8.68 -18.54
N LYS A 237 9.96 -9.79 -18.98
CA LYS A 237 10.26 -10.07 -20.39
C LYS A 237 8.99 -10.12 -21.25
N LEU A 238 7.89 -10.66 -20.72
CA LEU A 238 6.61 -10.68 -21.41
C LEU A 238 6.12 -9.26 -21.74
N PHE A 239 6.09 -8.38 -20.73
CA PHE A 239 5.63 -7.00 -20.91
C PHE A 239 6.60 -6.18 -21.76
N ALA A 240 7.91 -6.32 -21.54
CA ALA A 240 8.92 -5.66 -22.36
C ALA A 240 8.80 -6.07 -23.83
N GLY A 241 8.66 -7.38 -24.11
CA GLY A 241 8.46 -7.91 -25.46
C GLY A 241 7.15 -7.43 -26.10
N TYR A 242 6.06 -7.38 -25.34
CA TYR A 242 4.77 -6.88 -25.82
C TYR A 242 4.83 -5.41 -26.28
N PHE A 243 5.68 -4.59 -25.64
CA PHE A 243 5.93 -3.19 -25.99
C PHE A 243 7.25 -2.97 -26.74
N ASN A 244 7.59 -3.87 -27.67
CA ASN A 244 8.70 -3.73 -28.61
C ASN A 244 10.09 -3.55 -27.93
N GLY A 245 10.35 -4.29 -26.85
CA GLY A 245 11.62 -4.24 -26.13
C GLY A 245 11.75 -3.02 -25.21
N ALA A 246 10.65 -2.58 -24.60
CA ALA A 246 10.66 -1.45 -23.66
C ALA A 246 11.72 -1.64 -22.55
N PRO A 247 12.45 -0.57 -22.18
CA PRO A 247 13.48 -0.65 -21.14
C PRO A 247 12.89 -1.11 -19.82
N VAL A 248 13.63 -2.02 -19.17
CA VAL A 248 13.29 -2.59 -17.88
C VAL A 248 14.21 -2.02 -16.81
N ILE A 249 13.62 -1.45 -15.76
CA ILE A 249 14.33 -1.08 -14.54
C ILE A 249 13.90 -2.06 -13.46
N GLN A 250 14.84 -2.89 -13.01
CA GLN A 250 14.62 -3.83 -11.93
C GLN A 250 15.16 -3.25 -10.61
N VAL A 251 14.27 -3.11 -9.64
CA VAL A 251 14.55 -2.62 -8.30
C VAL A 251 14.56 -3.82 -7.35
N PRO A 252 15.68 -4.14 -6.70
CA PRO A 252 15.72 -5.26 -5.77
C PRO A 252 14.78 -5.01 -4.58
N GLY A 253 14.08 -6.04 -4.14
CA GLY A 253 13.35 -6.02 -2.88
C GLY A 253 14.29 -5.95 -1.68
N ARG A 254 13.80 -5.44 -0.56
CA ARG A 254 14.49 -5.53 0.73
C ARG A 254 13.63 -6.37 1.67
N LEU A 255 13.93 -7.66 1.73
CA LEU A 255 13.29 -8.59 2.66
C LEU A 255 14.31 -9.04 3.71
N TYR A 256 13.85 -9.13 4.95
CA TYR A 256 14.57 -9.84 5.99
C TYR A 256 14.52 -11.35 5.74
N PRO A 257 15.45 -12.14 6.31
CA PRO A 257 15.44 -13.59 6.18
C PRO A 257 14.09 -14.19 6.61
N ILE A 258 13.55 -15.10 5.80
CA ILE A 258 12.30 -15.82 6.08
C ILE A 258 12.63 -17.30 6.19
N GLN A 259 12.38 -17.88 7.37
CA GLN A 259 12.46 -19.32 7.56
C GLN A 259 11.24 -19.98 6.90
N LEU A 260 11.46 -20.98 6.05
CA LEU A 260 10.39 -21.73 5.40
C LEU A 260 10.21 -23.08 6.10
N GLU A 261 8.96 -23.44 6.41
CA GLU A 261 8.61 -24.73 6.99
C GLU A 261 7.38 -25.32 6.26
N TYR A 262 7.48 -26.56 5.77
CA TYR A 262 6.36 -27.30 5.19
C TYR A 262 5.67 -28.13 6.29
N LEU A 263 4.36 -27.97 6.42
CA LEU A 263 3.47 -28.59 7.41
C LEU A 263 2.24 -29.19 6.69
N PRO A 264 2.42 -30.22 5.86
CA PRO A 264 1.34 -30.84 5.12
C PRO A 264 0.23 -31.32 6.07
N ILE A 265 -1.02 -31.08 5.69
CA ILE A 265 -2.18 -31.55 6.44
C ILE A 265 -2.34 -33.05 6.21
N LYS A 266 -2.34 -33.85 7.28
CA LYS A 266 -2.43 -35.31 7.20
C LYS A 266 -3.74 -35.74 6.53
N GLN A 267 -3.72 -36.82 5.74
CA GLN A 267 -4.90 -37.30 5.00
C GLN A 267 -6.12 -37.57 5.89
N GLU A 268 -5.93 -38.05 7.12
CA GLU A 268 -7.02 -38.25 8.09
C GLU A 268 -7.76 -36.95 8.45
N GLU A 269 -7.04 -35.83 8.50
CA GLU A 269 -7.58 -34.48 8.74
C GLU A 269 -8.22 -33.87 7.48
N GLN A 270 -7.90 -34.40 6.29
CA GLN A 270 -8.54 -34.01 5.02
C GLN A 270 -9.88 -34.74 4.79
N THR A 271 -10.04 -35.94 5.36
CA THR A 271 -11.18 -36.84 5.12
C THR A 271 -12.42 -36.60 5.99
N SER A 272 -12.57 -35.43 6.64
CA SER A 272 -13.84 -35.14 7.29
C SER A 272 -14.96 -35.18 6.25
N LYS A 273 -15.95 -36.07 6.42
CA LYS A 273 -17.13 -36.23 5.56
C LYS A 273 -18.00 -34.96 5.40
N SER A 274 -17.57 -33.84 5.98
CA SER A 274 -18.17 -32.52 5.87
C SER A 274 -17.41 -31.71 4.83
N GLU A 275 -18.12 -30.99 3.96
CA GLU A 275 -17.53 -29.97 3.06
C GLU A 275 -16.83 -28.80 3.79
N ARG A 276 -16.78 -28.83 5.13
CA ARG A 276 -16.21 -27.76 5.96
C ARG A 276 -14.75 -28.04 6.28
N LEU A 277 -13.92 -27.01 6.10
CA LEU A 277 -12.50 -27.01 6.46
C LEU A 277 -12.29 -27.27 7.95
N ASP A 278 -11.36 -28.18 8.26
CA ASP A 278 -10.89 -28.41 9.62
C ASP A 278 -9.96 -27.26 10.08
N PRO A 279 -10.30 -26.52 11.15
CA PRO A 279 -9.46 -25.42 11.64
C PRO A 279 -8.24 -25.90 12.45
N ARG A 280 -8.18 -27.17 12.87
CA ARG A 280 -7.13 -27.69 13.78
C ARG A 280 -5.69 -27.49 13.26
N PRO A 281 -5.38 -27.72 11.96
CA PRO A 281 -4.03 -27.48 11.45
C PRO A 281 -3.57 -26.03 11.60
N TYR A 282 -4.47 -25.07 11.41
CA TYR A 282 -4.19 -23.64 11.55
C TYR A 282 -4.02 -23.23 13.03
N LEU A 283 -4.82 -23.81 13.94
CA LEU A 283 -4.62 -23.62 15.38
C LEU A 283 -3.28 -24.17 15.88
N ARG A 284 -2.80 -25.29 15.32
CA ARG A 284 -1.48 -25.84 15.65
C ARG A 284 -0.35 -24.85 15.32
N VAL A 285 -0.51 -24.05 14.27
CA VAL A 285 0.44 -22.96 13.95
C VAL A 285 0.42 -21.89 15.04
N MET A 286 -0.76 -21.44 15.49
CA MET A 286 -0.89 -20.48 16.60
C MET A 286 -0.23 -21.03 17.88
N GLN A 287 -0.53 -22.27 18.23
CA GLN A 287 0.06 -22.95 19.38
C GLN A 287 1.58 -23.03 19.26
N ARG A 288 2.11 -23.42 18.09
CA ARG A 288 3.55 -23.50 17.86
C ARG A 288 4.24 -22.14 18.01
N ILE A 289 3.61 -21.06 17.54
CA ILE A 289 4.13 -19.70 17.75
C ILE A 289 4.16 -19.35 19.23
N ASP A 290 3.12 -19.68 19.98
CA ASP A 290 3.06 -19.40 21.42
C ASP A 290 4.08 -20.17 22.26
N HIS A 291 4.41 -21.40 21.86
CA HIS A 291 5.43 -22.23 22.50
C HIS A 291 6.85 -21.79 22.13
N LYS A 292 7.10 -21.42 20.87
CA LYS A 292 8.45 -21.07 20.39
C LYS A 292 8.84 -19.62 20.71
N TYR A 293 7.87 -18.69 20.74
CA TYR A 293 8.14 -17.25 20.88
C TYR A 293 7.44 -16.64 22.11
N PRO A 294 8.18 -15.94 22.99
CA PRO A 294 7.61 -15.29 24.17
C PRO A 294 6.63 -14.19 23.77
N GLY A 295 5.62 -13.90 24.59
CA GLY A 295 4.57 -12.91 24.26
C GLY A 295 5.09 -11.48 24.09
N THR A 296 6.26 -11.18 24.67
CA THR A 296 6.95 -9.88 24.52
C THR A 296 7.54 -9.68 23.12
N GLU A 297 7.78 -10.76 22.38
CA GLU A 297 8.31 -10.69 21.03
C GLU A 297 7.18 -10.46 20.03
N ARG A 298 7.19 -9.27 19.40
CA ARG A 298 6.17 -8.88 18.41
C ARG A 298 6.24 -9.75 17.15
N GLY A 299 5.09 -9.94 16.53
CA GLY A 299 4.94 -10.67 15.28
C GLY A 299 3.52 -11.18 15.10
N ASP A 300 2.79 -10.56 14.19
CA ASP A 300 1.44 -10.97 13.85
C ASP A 300 1.46 -12.16 12.89
N LEU A 301 0.42 -12.99 12.97
CA LEU A 301 0.17 -14.13 12.09
C LEU A 301 -0.83 -13.72 11.00
N LEU A 302 -0.49 -13.98 9.74
CA LEU A 302 -1.38 -13.87 8.60
C LEU A 302 -1.60 -15.26 7.99
N ILE A 303 -2.86 -15.69 7.96
CA ILE A 303 -3.29 -16.98 7.42
C ILE A 303 -3.98 -16.75 6.07
N PHE A 304 -3.51 -17.41 5.02
CA PHE A 304 -4.13 -17.39 3.69
C PHE A 304 -5.06 -18.59 3.51
N LEU A 305 -6.35 -18.33 3.31
CA LEU A 305 -7.40 -19.31 3.03
C LEU A 305 -8.11 -18.99 1.71
N SER A 306 -8.88 -19.94 1.20
CA SER A 306 -9.49 -19.83 -0.12
C SER A 306 -10.75 -18.96 -0.16
N GLY A 307 -11.54 -18.89 0.92
CA GLY A 307 -12.76 -18.08 0.95
C GLY A 307 -13.34 -17.85 2.35
N MET A 308 -14.52 -17.20 2.38
CA MET A 308 -15.16 -16.74 3.61
C MET A 308 -15.62 -17.89 4.53
N SER A 309 -16.10 -19.01 3.97
CA SER A 309 -16.49 -20.19 4.74
C SER A 309 -15.32 -20.73 5.56
N GLU A 310 -14.14 -20.81 4.94
CA GLU A 310 -12.91 -21.26 5.58
C GLU A 310 -12.41 -20.24 6.62
N ILE A 311 -12.47 -18.94 6.28
CA ILE A 311 -12.13 -17.84 7.19
C ILE A 311 -12.97 -17.94 8.47
N THR A 312 -14.29 -18.05 8.35
CA THR A 312 -15.19 -18.13 9.51
C THR A 312 -14.83 -19.31 10.41
N ALA A 313 -14.61 -20.51 9.83
CA ALA A 313 -14.26 -21.70 10.60
C ALA A 313 -12.98 -21.53 11.42
N VAL A 314 -11.92 -20.97 10.82
CA VAL A 314 -10.64 -20.73 11.51
C VAL A 314 -10.75 -19.58 12.52
N VAL A 315 -11.51 -18.53 12.21
CA VAL A 315 -11.70 -17.38 13.12
C VAL A 315 -12.47 -17.78 14.36
N GLU A 316 -13.55 -18.56 14.24
CA GLU A 316 -14.32 -19.06 15.38
C GLU A 316 -13.46 -19.91 16.31
N ALA A 317 -12.74 -20.88 15.74
CA ALA A 317 -11.85 -21.75 16.50
C ALA A 317 -10.68 -20.95 17.13
N GLY A 318 -10.12 -20.00 16.39
CA GLY A 318 -9.05 -19.11 16.86
C GLY A 318 -9.50 -18.21 18.01
N ARG A 319 -10.74 -17.70 17.98
CA ARG A 319 -11.31 -16.89 19.07
C ARG A 319 -11.47 -17.70 20.35
N LEU A 320 -11.89 -18.95 20.27
CA LEU A 320 -11.96 -19.84 21.44
C LEU A 320 -10.57 -20.05 22.06
N TYR A 321 -9.56 -20.30 21.23
CA TYR A 321 -8.18 -20.41 21.69
C TYR A 321 -7.65 -19.09 22.29
N ALA A 322 -8.01 -17.96 21.69
CA ALA A 322 -7.64 -16.64 22.18
C ALA A 322 -8.29 -16.30 23.53
N GLN A 323 -9.51 -16.74 23.80
CA GLN A 323 -10.18 -16.57 25.10
C GLN A 323 -9.42 -17.30 26.22
N GLN A 324 -8.88 -18.48 25.92
CA GLN A 324 -8.10 -19.28 26.88
C GLN A 324 -6.71 -18.70 27.14
N THR A 325 -6.00 -18.31 26.07
CA THR A 325 -4.61 -17.86 26.17
C THR A 325 -4.48 -16.37 26.49
N LYS A 326 -5.45 -15.55 26.09
CA LYS A 326 -5.40 -14.08 26.10
C LYS A 326 -4.22 -13.47 25.32
N ARG A 327 -3.59 -14.24 24.43
CA ARG A 327 -2.41 -13.83 23.65
C ARG A 327 -2.72 -13.37 22.23
N TRP A 328 -3.97 -13.51 21.78
CA TRP A 328 -4.35 -13.30 20.38
C TRP A 328 -5.58 -12.40 20.22
N ILE A 329 -5.57 -11.59 19.16
CA ILE A 329 -6.74 -10.91 18.60
C ILE A 329 -6.97 -11.50 17.21
N VAL A 330 -8.08 -12.21 17.00
CA VAL A 330 -8.36 -12.94 15.75
C VAL A 330 -9.33 -12.16 14.87
N LEU A 331 -8.87 -11.78 13.68
CA LEU A 331 -9.55 -10.86 12.77
C LEU A 331 -9.75 -11.50 11.39
N PRO A 332 -10.98 -11.51 10.83
CA PRO A 332 -11.20 -11.87 9.44
C PRO A 332 -10.80 -10.73 8.49
N LEU A 333 -10.34 -11.07 7.29
CA LEU A 333 -10.09 -10.12 6.22
C LEU A 333 -10.60 -10.68 4.88
N HIS A 334 -11.69 -10.13 4.36
CA HIS A 334 -12.32 -10.57 3.12
C HIS A 334 -12.95 -9.38 2.38
N SER A 335 -13.05 -9.46 1.06
CA SER A 335 -13.55 -8.38 0.20
C SER A 335 -15.02 -8.03 0.44
N THR A 336 -15.80 -8.93 1.04
CA THR A 336 -17.23 -8.70 1.38
C THR A 336 -17.43 -8.03 2.73
N LEU A 337 -16.38 -7.87 3.54
CA LEU A 337 -16.48 -7.20 4.84
C LEU A 337 -16.67 -5.69 4.65
N SER A 338 -17.30 -5.05 5.64
CA SER A 338 -17.40 -3.59 5.67
C SER A 338 -16.02 -2.92 5.78
N ILE A 339 -15.91 -1.66 5.37
CA ILE A 339 -14.65 -0.91 5.45
C ILE A 339 -14.16 -0.82 6.90
N GLU A 340 -15.07 -0.55 7.84
CA GLU A 340 -14.76 -0.48 9.28
C GLU A 340 -14.19 -1.79 9.83
N GLU A 341 -14.66 -2.95 9.34
CA GLU A 341 -14.13 -4.25 9.75
C GLU A 341 -12.77 -4.54 9.12
N GLN A 342 -12.57 -4.17 7.86
CA GLN A 342 -11.26 -4.29 7.21
C GLN A 342 -10.22 -3.41 7.90
N ASP A 343 -10.60 -2.21 8.34
CA ASP A 343 -9.68 -1.24 8.96
C ASP A 343 -9.11 -1.75 10.30
N LYS A 344 -9.82 -2.62 11.02
CA LYS A 344 -9.36 -3.21 12.29
C LYS A 344 -8.02 -3.96 12.16
N VAL A 345 -7.69 -4.47 10.98
CA VAL A 345 -6.41 -5.20 10.79
C VAL A 345 -5.19 -4.29 10.87
N PHE A 346 -5.37 -2.97 10.70
CA PHE A 346 -4.29 -1.99 10.78
C PHE A 346 -4.03 -1.49 12.20
N ASP A 347 -4.93 -1.76 13.15
CA ASP A 347 -4.77 -1.35 14.54
C ASP A 347 -3.57 -2.02 15.20
N ILE A 348 -2.92 -1.30 16.12
CA ILE A 348 -1.77 -1.83 16.86
C ILE A 348 -2.29 -2.66 18.03
N ALA A 349 -1.87 -3.93 18.10
CA ALA A 349 -2.20 -4.79 19.23
C ALA A 349 -1.54 -4.31 20.54
N PRO A 350 -2.18 -4.51 21.70
CA PRO A 350 -1.58 -4.27 23.00
C PRO A 350 -0.29 -5.07 23.20
N GLU A 351 0.58 -4.61 24.10
CA GLU A 351 1.80 -5.32 24.44
C GLU A 351 1.49 -6.71 25.03
N GLY A 352 2.24 -7.73 24.62
CA GLY A 352 1.98 -9.12 25.00
C GLY A 352 0.92 -9.85 24.17
N VAL A 353 0.23 -9.14 23.26
CA VAL A 353 -0.84 -9.67 22.42
C VAL A 353 -0.48 -9.56 20.94
N ARG A 354 -0.81 -10.59 20.16
CA ARG A 354 -0.58 -10.66 18.70
C ARG A 354 -1.89 -10.62 17.93
N LYS A 355 -1.87 -10.15 16.69
CA LYS A 355 -2.99 -10.33 15.76
C LYS A 355 -2.84 -11.64 15.00
N CYS A 356 -3.95 -12.36 14.85
CA CYS A 356 -4.10 -13.45 13.90
C CYS A 356 -5.11 -12.99 12.84
N ILE A 357 -4.61 -12.64 11.66
CA ILE A 357 -5.42 -12.15 10.54
C ILE A 357 -5.66 -13.33 9.61
N VAL A 358 -6.93 -13.65 9.35
CA VAL A 358 -7.32 -14.76 8.48
C VAL A 358 -7.92 -14.17 7.21
N SER A 359 -7.24 -14.37 6.08
CA SER A 359 -7.44 -13.61 4.85
C SER A 359 -7.51 -14.49 3.60
N THR A 360 -8.14 -14.00 2.53
CA THR A 360 -7.92 -14.50 1.18
C THR A 360 -6.68 -13.84 0.54
N ASN A 361 -6.52 -14.01 -0.78
CA ASN A 361 -5.52 -13.33 -1.61
C ASN A 361 -5.59 -11.78 -1.56
N ILE A 362 -6.60 -11.17 -0.92
CA ILE A 362 -6.62 -9.73 -0.65
C ILE A 362 -5.42 -9.24 0.19
N ALA A 363 -4.75 -10.11 0.95
CA ALA A 363 -3.52 -9.75 1.66
C ALA A 363 -2.23 -10.12 0.90
N GLU A 364 -2.34 -10.78 -0.27
CA GLU A 364 -1.20 -11.30 -1.04
C GLU A 364 -0.44 -10.19 -1.78
N THR A 365 -1.16 -9.38 -2.54
CA THR A 365 -0.68 -8.19 -3.24
C THR A 365 -1.30 -6.95 -2.65
N SER A 366 -2.60 -7.05 -2.39
CA SER A 366 -3.41 -5.91 -2.08
C SER A 366 -2.98 -5.29 -0.72
N ILE A 367 -3.40 -5.78 0.43
CA ILE A 367 -3.20 -5.01 1.67
C ILE A 367 -1.80 -5.20 2.26
N THR A 368 -1.15 -4.10 2.67
CA THR A 368 0.08 -4.15 3.47
C THR A 368 -0.29 -3.98 4.94
N ILE A 369 -0.14 -5.06 5.70
CA ILE A 369 -0.39 -5.07 7.14
C ILE A 369 0.97 -5.06 7.84
N ASP A 370 1.25 -3.99 8.58
CA ASP A 370 2.49 -3.85 9.33
C ASP A 370 2.46 -4.80 10.55
N GLY A 371 3.65 -5.28 10.93
CA GLY A 371 3.83 -6.17 12.09
C GLY A 371 3.67 -7.66 11.80
N VAL A 372 3.25 -8.03 10.58
CA VAL A 372 3.20 -9.44 10.15
C VAL A 372 4.61 -10.03 10.09
N ARG A 373 4.78 -11.16 10.78
CA ARG A 373 6.04 -11.91 10.85
C ARG A 373 5.84 -13.39 10.57
N PHE A 374 4.65 -13.91 10.85
CA PHE A 374 4.31 -15.30 10.63
C PHE A 374 3.30 -15.40 9.50
N ILE A 375 3.57 -16.26 8.53
CA ILE A 375 2.65 -16.59 7.44
C ILE A 375 2.22 -18.04 7.58
N CYS A 376 0.93 -18.31 7.46
CA CYS A 376 0.39 -19.65 7.27
C CYS A 376 -0.32 -19.69 5.92
N ASP A 377 0.24 -20.43 4.96
CA ASP A 377 -0.25 -20.49 3.58
C ASP A 377 -0.93 -21.84 3.32
N SER A 378 -2.26 -21.82 3.11
CA SER A 378 -3.00 -23.02 2.72
C SER A 378 -2.62 -23.56 1.34
N GLY A 379 -1.98 -22.73 0.49
CA GLY A 379 -1.68 -23.10 -0.89
C GLY A 379 -2.88 -23.01 -1.83
N LYS A 380 -4.04 -22.55 -1.33
CA LYS A 380 -5.29 -22.54 -2.09
C LYS A 380 -5.82 -21.14 -2.37
N VAL A 381 -6.64 -21.04 -3.40
CA VAL A 381 -7.37 -19.84 -3.81
C VAL A 381 -8.71 -20.26 -4.42
N LYS A 382 -9.79 -19.51 -4.16
CA LYS A 382 -11.04 -19.65 -4.93
C LYS A 382 -11.06 -18.64 -6.05
N GLU A 383 -11.24 -19.12 -7.28
CA GLU A 383 -11.30 -18.29 -8.46
C GLU A 383 -12.48 -18.68 -9.34
N MET A 384 -12.94 -17.72 -10.14
CA MET A 384 -13.95 -17.98 -11.16
C MET A 384 -13.32 -18.82 -12.27
N SER A 385 -13.97 -19.94 -12.57
CA SER A 385 -13.65 -20.82 -13.70
C SER A 385 -14.86 -20.88 -14.63
N TYR A 386 -14.59 -20.85 -15.92
CA TYR A 386 -15.60 -21.04 -16.96
C TYR A 386 -15.50 -22.46 -17.51
N ASP A 387 -16.62 -23.17 -17.49
CA ASP A 387 -16.76 -24.47 -18.15
C ASP A 387 -17.37 -24.24 -19.55
N PRO A 388 -16.60 -24.44 -20.66
CA PRO A 388 -17.11 -24.26 -22.01
C PRO A 388 -18.22 -25.24 -22.39
N GLY A 389 -18.21 -26.45 -21.80
CA GLY A 389 -19.20 -27.48 -22.07
C GLY A 389 -20.52 -27.18 -21.38
N ALA A 390 -20.47 -26.78 -20.10
CA ALA A 390 -21.66 -26.41 -19.33
C ALA A 390 -22.14 -24.97 -19.58
N LYS A 391 -21.34 -24.14 -20.28
CA LYS A 391 -21.56 -22.69 -20.50
C LYS A 391 -21.86 -21.93 -19.20
N MET A 392 -21.24 -22.34 -18.11
CA MET A 392 -21.52 -21.81 -16.78
C MET A 392 -20.23 -21.37 -16.09
N GLN A 393 -20.34 -20.28 -15.35
CA GLN A 393 -19.31 -19.87 -14.40
C GLN A 393 -19.48 -20.61 -13.08
N ARG A 394 -18.41 -21.15 -12.54
CA ARG A 394 -18.38 -21.73 -11.19
C ARG A 394 -17.19 -21.16 -10.42
N LEU A 395 -17.44 -20.75 -9.17
CA LEU A 395 -16.37 -20.46 -8.23
C LEU A 395 -15.80 -21.79 -7.74
N GLN A 396 -14.54 -22.05 -8.04
CA GLN A 396 -13.87 -23.30 -7.71
C GLN A 396 -12.55 -23.03 -7.01
N GLU A 397 -12.15 -23.95 -6.14
CA GLU A 397 -10.87 -23.92 -5.45
C GLU A 397 -9.76 -24.50 -6.32
N PHE A 398 -8.64 -23.79 -6.39
CA PHE A 398 -7.43 -24.17 -7.11
C PHE A 398 -6.19 -24.04 -6.23
N TRP A 399 -5.13 -24.75 -6.61
CA TRP A 399 -3.79 -24.49 -6.10
C TRP A 399 -3.27 -23.16 -6.62
N ILE A 400 -2.52 -22.46 -5.79
CA ILE A 400 -1.87 -21.20 -6.18
C ILE A 400 -0.67 -21.44 -7.09
N SER A 401 -0.22 -20.37 -7.74
CA SER A 401 1.05 -20.39 -8.47
C SER A 401 2.26 -20.31 -7.53
N ARG A 402 3.43 -20.73 -7.99
CA ARG A 402 4.70 -20.50 -7.28
C ARG A 402 4.94 -19.02 -7.03
N ALA A 403 4.65 -18.15 -8.01
CA ALA A 403 4.74 -16.71 -7.84
C ALA A 403 3.86 -16.20 -6.67
N SER A 404 2.62 -16.69 -6.57
CA SER A 404 1.73 -16.35 -5.45
C SER A 404 2.26 -16.86 -4.11
N ALA A 405 2.75 -18.09 -4.04
CA ALA A 405 3.34 -18.65 -2.84
C ALA A 405 4.57 -17.84 -2.37
N GLU A 406 5.38 -17.35 -3.30
CA GLU A 406 6.55 -16.50 -3.01
C GLU A 406 6.13 -15.10 -2.55
N GLN A 407 5.07 -14.52 -3.12
CA GLN A 407 4.50 -13.26 -2.65
C GLN A 407 3.93 -13.37 -1.22
N ARG A 408 3.17 -14.44 -0.94
CA ARG A 408 2.64 -14.74 0.40
C ARG A 408 3.77 -14.90 1.41
N LYS A 409 4.80 -15.69 1.09
CA LYS A 409 6.02 -15.84 1.91
C LYS A 409 6.67 -14.48 2.18
N GLY A 410 6.83 -13.65 1.16
CA GLY A 410 7.46 -12.32 1.25
C GLY A 410 6.77 -11.37 2.23
N ARG A 411 5.51 -11.61 2.62
CA ARG A 411 4.80 -10.82 3.63
C ARG A 411 5.41 -10.95 5.04
N ALA A 412 6.04 -12.08 5.35
CA ALA A 412 6.71 -12.31 6.64
C ALA A 412 8.00 -11.50 6.81
N GLY A 413 8.68 -11.15 5.71
CA GLY A 413 10.02 -10.55 5.73
C GLY A 413 10.06 -9.04 5.60
N ARG A 414 8.94 -8.32 5.78
CA ARG A 414 8.87 -6.88 5.53
C ARG A 414 9.43 -6.03 6.67
N THR A 415 9.09 -6.38 7.91
CA THR A 415 9.44 -5.57 9.10
C THR A 415 10.58 -6.16 9.92
N GLY A 416 10.85 -7.47 9.77
CA GLY A 416 11.91 -8.19 10.46
C GLY A 416 11.97 -9.65 10.00
N PRO A 417 12.88 -10.46 10.57
CA PRO A 417 12.99 -11.88 10.25
C PRO A 417 11.68 -12.62 10.53
N GLY A 418 11.20 -13.40 9.57
CA GLY A 418 9.88 -14.02 9.62
C GLY A 418 9.91 -15.54 9.43
N VAL A 419 8.73 -16.16 9.56
CA VAL A 419 8.54 -17.60 9.29
C VAL A 419 7.33 -17.78 8.39
N CYS A 420 7.45 -18.63 7.38
CA CYS A 420 6.36 -19.03 6.50
C CYS A 420 6.10 -20.53 6.68
N PHE A 421 4.90 -20.87 7.12
CA PHE A 421 4.38 -22.22 7.25
C PHE A 421 3.52 -22.54 6.03
N ARG A 422 3.96 -23.46 5.18
CA ARG A 422 3.20 -23.95 4.01
C ARG A 422 2.41 -25.19 4.41
N MET A 423 1.10 -25.20 4.21
CA MET A 423 0.21 -26.30 4.63
C MET A 423 0.13 -27.44 3.60
N TYR A 424 1.12 -27.54 2.74
CA TYR A 424 1.27 -28.46 1.62
C TYR A 424 2.71 -28.99 1.60
N ASP A 425 2.95 -30.06 0.87
CA ASP A 425 4.28 -30.65 0.73
C ASP A 425 5.17 -29.86 -0.25
N GLU A 426 6.49 -30.01 -0.10
CA GLU A 426 7.45 -29.42 -1.04
C GLU A 426 7.28 -29.99 -2.46
N SER A 427 6.94 -31.27 -2.59
CA SER A 427 6.61 -31.89 -3.87
C SER A 427 5.35 -31.31 -4.51
N GLU A 428 4.36 -30.91 -3.71
CA GLU A 428 3.16 -30.21 -4.22
C GLU A 428 3.54 -28.82 -4.74
N TYR A 429 4.37 -28.08 -4.01
CA TYR A 429 4.91 -26.78 -4.46
C TYR A 429 5.67 -26.91 -5.79
N ASP A 430 6.45 -27.98 -5.95
CA ASP A 430 7.16 -28.24 -7.19
C ASP A 430 6.22 -28.59 -8.36
N ASN A 431 4.99 -29.00 -8.10
CA ASN A 431 3.98 -29.21 -9.13
C ASN A 431 3.16 -27.94 -9.44
N PHE A 432 3.28 -26.87 -8.65
CA PHE A 432 2.57 -25.62 -8.92
C PHE A 432 3.08 -24.97 -10.22
N GLN A 433 2.15 -24.36 -10.95
CA GLN A 433 2.47 -23.54 -12.11
C GLN A 433 3.31 -22.32 -11.67
N GLU A 434 4.23 -21.88 -12.51
CA GLU A 434 5.11 -20.74 -12.18
C GLU A 434 4.31 -19.45 -11.94
N TYR A 435 3.31 -19.19 -12.80
CA TYR A 435 2.42 -18.03 -12.73
C TYR A 435 0.95 -18.47 -12.80
N ALA A 436 0.07 -17.65 -12.24
CA ALA A 436 -1.37 -17.88 -12.36
C ALA A 436 -1.83 -17.71 -13.81
N THR A 437 -2.80 -18.52 -14.22
CA THR A 437 -3.46 -18.38 -15.52
C THR A 437 -4.18 -17.02 -15.59
N PRO A 438 -3.90 -16.18 -16.61
CA PRO A 438 -4.55 -14.88 -16.79
C PRO A 438 -6.08 -14.98 -16.74
N GLU A 439 -6.74 -13.99 -16.13
CA GLU A 439 -8.19 -14.00 -15.94
C GLU A 439 -8.95 -14.09 -17.27
N ILE A 440 -8.44 -13.43 -18.32
CA ILE A 440 -9.00 -13.46 -19.68
C ILE A 440 -9.16 -14.87 -20.27
N GLN A 441 -8.40 -15.86 -19.80
CA GLN A 441 -8.49 -17.25 -20.25
C GLN A 441 -9.49 -18.08 -19.45
N ARG A 442 -10.01 -17.55 -18.34
CA ARG A 442 -10.83 -18.29 -17.37
C ARG A 442 -12.25 -17.75 -17.22
N VAL A 443 -12.54 -16.58 -17.77
CA VAL A 443 -13.84 -15.92 -17.65
C VAL A 443 -14.52 -15.74 -19.01
N PRO A 444 -15.87 -15.76 -19.05
CA PRO A 444 -16.64 -15.34 -20.22
C PRO A 444 -16.30 -13.92 -20.64
N LEU A 445 -16.21 -13.71 -21.95
CA LEU A 445 -15.78 -12.45 -22.55
C LEU A 445 -16.94 -11.61 -23.07
N ASP A 446 -18.19 -12.03 -22.88
CA ASP A 446 -19.40 -11.39 -23.42
C ASP A 446 -19.44 -9.89 -23.10
N SER A 447 -19.25 -9.53 -21.83
CA SER A 447 -19.22 -8.13 -21.38
C SER A 447 -18.06 -7.33 -21.99
N THR A 448 -16.89 -7.96 -22.11
CA THR A 448 -15.69 -7.34 -22.70
C THR A 448 -15.87 -7.12 -24.19
N ILE A 449 -16.48 -8.07 -24.91
CA ILE A 449 -16.78 -7.96 -26.34
C ILE A 449 -17.80 -6.85 -26.58
N LEU A 450 -18.86 -6.77 -25.77
CA LEU A 450 -19.83 -5.66 -25.86
C LEU A 450 -19.14 -4.32 -25.62
N GLN A 451 -18.24 -4.25 -24.63
CA GLN A 451 -17.44 -3.06 -24.39
C GLN A 451 -16.54 -2.71 -25.58
N MET A 452 -15.82 -3.67 -26.16
CA MET A 452 -15.03 -3.50 -27.38
C MET A 452 -15.86 -2.90 -28.52
N ILE A 453 -17.04 -3.47 -28.78
CA ILE A 453 -17.95 -2.99 -29.84
C ILE A 453 -18.37 -1.54 -29.55
N SER A 454 -18.75 -1.22 -28.32
CA SER A 454 -19.11 0.15 -27.92
C SER A 454 -17.97 1.16 -28.05
N MET A 455 -16.72 0.70 -27.94
CA MET A 455 -15.51 1.50 -28.15
C MET A 455 -15.14 1.63 -29.65
N GLY A 456 -15.95 1.06 -30.55
CA GLY A 456 -15.69 1.05 -31.99
C GLY A 456 -14.66 0.01 -32.44
N LEU A 457 -14.25 -0.91 -31.57
CA LEU A 457 -13.39 -2.05 -31.90
C LEU A 457 -14.25 -3.15 -32.52
N ARG A 458 -14.51 -3.04 -33.84
CA ARG A 458 -15.52 -3.83 -34.56
C ARG A 458 -15.22 -5.31 -34.71
N ASN A 459 -13.96 -5.74 -34.54
CA ASN A 459 -13.59 -7.14 -34.67
C ASN A 459 -12.89 -7.64 -33.40
N PRO A 460 -13.52 -8.49 -32.59
CA PRO A 460 -12.86 -9.06 -31.41
C PRO A 460 -11.78 -10.10 -31.76
N ARG A 461 -11.70 -10.55 -33.02
CA ARG A 461 -10.71 -11.54 -33.50
C ARG A 461 -9.58 -10.94 -34.34
N LYS A 462 -9.68 -9.69 -34.77
CA LYS A 462 -8.68 -8.99 -35.61
C LYS A 462 -8.40 -7.62 -35.01
#